data_AF-A0A2D9T370-F1
#
_entry.id   AF-A0A2D9T370-F1
#
_cell.length_a   1.000
_cell.length_b   1.000
_cell.length_c   1.000
_cell.angle_alpha   90.00
_cell.angle_beta   90.00
_cell.angle_gamma   90.00
#
_symmetry.space_group_name_H-M   'P 1'
#
loop_
_entity.id
_entity.type
_entity.pdbx_description
1 polymer ?
#
loop_
_entity_poly.entity_id
_entity_poly.type
_entity_poly.pdbx_seq_one_letter_code
_entity_poly.pdbx_strand_id
1 'polypeptide(L)' 'MAFGAGLSRASTDELKALFAALHHGRLAFPLERTTILLLGLNGLADHADVLVGLDERGVRAVLVAVLAERRALETGARRG' A
#
# COMPACT_ATOMS: atom_id res chain seq x y z
N MET A 1 -15.74 -7.62 -13.39
CA MET A 1 -14.85 -7.90 -12.23
C MET A 1 -13.42 -7.64 -12.67
N ALA A 2 -12.81 -6.55 -12.23
CA ALA A 2 -11.42 -6.22 -12.60
C ALA A 2 -10.46 -6.83 -11.58
N PHE A 3 -10.20 -8.13 -11.71
CA PHE A 3 -9.02 -8.71 -11.07
C PHE A 3 -7.79 -8.22 -11.83
N GLY A 4 -6.84 -7.58 -11.16
CA GLY A 4 -5.48 -7.43 -11.72
C GLY A 4 -4.84 -6.05 -11.69
N ALA A 5 -5.53 -4.99 -11.26
CA ALA A 5 -4.83 -3.73 -11.04
C ALA A 5 -4.03 -3.74 -9.73
N GLY A 6 -4.57 -4.35 -8.67
CA GLY A 6 -3.93 -4.36 -7.35
C GLY A 6 -3.51 -2.95 -6.90
N LEU A 7 -2.37 -2.88 -6.21
CA LEU A 7 -1.82 -1.61 -5.71
C LEU A 7 -1.34 -0.65 -6.81
N SER A 8 -1.39 -1.01 -8.10
CA SER A 8 -1.02 -0.07 -9.19
C SER A 8 -1.95 1.14 -9.28
N ARG A 9 -3.24 0.96 -8.89
CA ARG A 9 -4.24 2.03 -8.89
C ARG A 9 -4.36 2.78 -7.56
N ALA A 10 -3.76 2.25 -6.50
CA ALA A 10 -3.75 2.92 -5.20
C ALA A 10 -3.01 4.26 -5.28
N SER A 11 -3.46 5.27 -4.53
CA SER A 11 -2.74 6.54 -4.44
C SER A 11 -1.37 6.33 -3.79
N THR A 12 -0.33 7.02 -4.31
CA THR A 12 1.01 7.01 -3.69
C THR A 12 0.94 7.56 -2.27
N ASP A 13 0.08 8.55 -2.02
CA ASP A 13 -0.04 9.20 -0.71
C ASP A 13 -0.73 8.27 0.31
N GLU A 14 -1.74 7.51 -0.11
CA GLU A 14 -2.35 6.50 0.75
C GLU A 14 -1.38 5.36 1.08
N LEU A 15 -0.57 4.92 0.12
CA LEU A 15 0.49 3.93 0.35
C LEU A 15 1.54 4.43 1.35
N LYS A 16 1.95 5.70 1.25
CA LYS A 16 2.86 6.33 2.21
C LYS A 16 2.22 6.45 3.59
N ALA A 17 0.94 6.80 3.67
CA ALA A 17 0.20 6.89 4.93
C ALA A 17 0.11 5.53 5.62
N LEU A 18 -0.19 4.45 4.88
CA LEU A 18 -0.19 3.09 5.42
C LEU A 18 1.22 2.68 5.87
N PHE A 19 2.26 2.99 5.09
CA PHE A 19 3.64 2.70 5.46
C PHE A 19 4.07 3.43 6.74
N ALA A 20 3.65 4.69 6.92
CA ALA A 20 3.88 5.43 8.16
C ALA A 20 3.13 4.79 9.34
N ALA A 21 1.86 4.40 9.16
CA ALA A 21 1.10 3.71 10.20
C ALA A 21 1.76 2.38 10.63
N LEU A 22 2.30 1.62 9.67
CA LEU A 22 3.10 0.42 9.91
C LEU A 22 4.35 0.73 10.72
N HIS A 23 5.12 1.74 10.33
CA HIS A 23 6.35 2.14 11.02
C HIS A 23 6.10 2.61 12.46
N HIS A 24 4.96 3.24 12.71
CA HIS A 24 4.56 3.68 14.05
C HIS A 24 3.91 2.58 14.90
N GLY A 25 3.84 1.33 14.41
CA GLY A 25 3.21 0.23 15.16
C GLY A 25 1.71 0.43 15.39
N ARG A 26 1.04 1.18 14.52
CA ARG A 26 -0.41 1.50 14.63
C ARG A 26 -1.31 0.52 13.88
N LEU A 27 -0.75 -0.56 13.34
CA LEU A 27 -1.48 -1.57 12.59
C LEU A 27 -1.60 -2.84 13.42
N ALA A 28 -2.80 -3.43 13.40
CA ALA A 28 -3.00 -4.80 13.84
C ALA A 28 -2.69 -5.76 12.69
N PHE A 29 -2.21 -6.96 13.04
CA PHE A 29 -1.90 -8.02 12.08
C PHE A 29 -2.61 -9.33 12.47
N PRO A 30 -3.06 -10.16 11.51
CA PRO A 30 -2.93 -9.98 10.06
C PRO A 30 -3.71 -8.75 9.57
N LEU A 31 -3.18 -8.07 8.55
CA LEU A 31 -3.77 -6.79 8.13
C LEU A 31 -5.19 -7.02 7.61
N GLU A 32 -6.14 -6.30 8.17
CA GLU A 32 -7.54 -6.40 7.75
C GLU A 32 -7.94 -5.20 6.89
N ARG A 33 -8.91 -5.42 5.99
CA ARG A 33 -9.52 -4.33 5.22
C ARG A 33 -10.11 -3.25 6.13
N THR A 34 -10.71 -3.67 7.25
CA THR A 34 -11.28 -2.77 8.26
C THR A 34 -10.23 -1.82 8.84
N THR A 35 -9.01 -2.30 9.10
CA THR A 35 -7.91 -1.46 9.58
C THR A 35 -7.58 -0.33 8.59
N ILE A 36 -7.56 -0.65 7.30
CA ILE A 36 -7.29 0.35 6.24
C ILE A 36 -8.42 1.39 6.17
N LEU A 37 -9.68 0.95 6.28
CA LEU A 37 -10.85 1.83 6.30
C LEU A 37 -10.84 2.75 7.54
N LEU A 38 -10.49 2.23 8.72
CA LEU A 38 -10.41 3.02 9.96
C LEU A 38 -9.30 4.08 9.93
N LEU A 39 -8.28 3.90 9.09
CA LEU A 39 -7.26 4.92 8.82
C LEU A 39 -7.71 5.99 7.82
N GLY A 40 -8.93 5.89 7.28
CA GLY A 40 -9.47 6.79 6.26
C GLY A 40 -8.92 6.54 4.84
N LEU A 41 -8.20 5.44 4.62
CA LEU A 41 -7.53 5.10 3.35
C LEU A 41 -8.48 4.34 2.41
N ASN A 42 -9.64 4.93 2.12
CA ASN A 42 -10.73 4.26 1.40
C ASN A 42 -10.34 3.87 -0.03
N GLY A 43 -9.58 4.71 -0.74
CA GLY A 43 -9.12 4.40 -2.10
C GLY A 43 -8.14 3.23 -2.11
N LEU A 44 -7.28 3.15 -1.09
CA LEU A 44 -6.41 2.00 -0.89
C LEU A 44 -7.20 0.74 -0.54
N ALA A 45 -8.24 0.84 0.30
CA ALA A 45 -9.07 -0.31 0.70
C ALA A 45 -9.76 -1.00 -0.49
N ASP A 46 -10.05 -0.25 -1.58
CA ASP A 46 -10.61 -0.79 -2.83
C ASP A 46 -9.58 -1.55 -3.69
N HIS A 47 -8.30 -1.45 -3.34
CA HIS A 47 -7.17 -2.03 -4.10
C HIS A 47 -6.23 -2.89 -3.24
N ALA A 48 -6.56 -3.06 -1.95
CA ALA A 48 -5.69 -3.67 -0.95
C ALA A 48 -5.84 -5.21 -0.83
N ASP A 49 -6.50 -5.89 -1.76
CA ASP A 49 -6.71 -7.35 -1.68
C ASP A 49 -5.40 -8.13 -1.50
N VAL A 50 -4.30 -7.65 -2.08
CA VAL A 50 -2.95 -8.24 -1.95
C VAL A 50 -2.32 -8.01 -0.56
N LEU A 51 -2.81 -7.04 0.20
CA LEU A 51 -2.30 -6.69 1.53
C LEU A 51 -3.11 -7.37 2.65
N VAL A 52 -4.39 -7.65 2.42
CA VAL A 52 -5.27 -8.25 3.42
C VAL A 52 -4.81 -9.67 3.74
N GLY A 53 -4.73 -10.00 5.03
CA GLY A 53 -4.26 -11.30 5.53
C GLY A 53 -2.74 -11.40 5.71
N LEU A 54 -1.96 -10.42 5.23
CA LEU A 54 -0.51 -10.41 5.42
C LEU A 54 -0.14 -10.05 6.86
N ASP A 55 0.98 -10.61 7.33
CA ASP A 55 1.64 -10.21 8.55
C ASP A 55 2.44 -8.90 8.34
N GLU A 56 3.01 -8.36 9.42
CA GLU A 56 3.77 -7.11 9.35
C GLU A 56 4.89 -7.16 8.32
N ARG A 57 5.61 -8.29 8.26
CA ARG A 57 6.74 -8.48 7.33
C ARG A 57 6.26 -8.48 5.89
N GLY A 58 5.18 -9.19 5.58
CA GLY A 58 4.56 -9.22 4.27
C GLY A 58 4.08 -7.84 3.82
N VAL A 59 3.31 -7.14 4.67
CA VAL A 59 2.83 -5.78 4.35
C VAL A 59 4.01 -4.83 4.14
N ARG A 60 5.03 -4.88 5.00
CA ARG A 60 6.24 -4.06 4.87
C ARG A 60 6.97 -4.34 3.54
N ALA A 61 7.17 -5.61 3.19
CA ALA A 61 7.85 -5.98 1.96
C ALA A 61 7.12 -5.45 0.72
N VAL A 62 5.79 -5.62 0.66
CA VAL A 62 4.97 -5.13 -0.45
C VAL A 62 5.02 -3.60 -0.55
N LEU A 63 4.82 -2.88 0.55
CA LEU A 63 4.85 -1.41 0.54
C LEU A 63 6.21 -0.85 0.13
N VAL A 64 7.31 -1.44 0.61
CA VAL A 64 8.66 -1.04 0.21
C VAL A 64 8.87 -1.25 -1.29
N ALA A 65 8.49 -2.42 -1.82
CA ALA A 65 8.66 -2.73 -3.24
C ALA A 65 7.87 -1.76 -4.14
N VAL A 66 6.58 -1.53 -3.83
CA VAL A 66 5.71 -0.65 -4.63
C VAL A 66 6.17 0.80 -4.56
N LEU A 67 6.56 1.31 -3.38
CA LEU A 67 7.05 2.68 -3.25
C LEU A 67 8.39 2.89 -3.96
N ALA A 68 9.28 1.89 -3.95
CA ALA A 68 10.54 1.94 -4.67
C ALA A 68 10.33 1.94 -6.19
N GLU A 69 9.44 1.09 -6.71
CA GLU A 69 9.08 1.03 -8.12
C GLU A 69 8.54 2.39 -8.62
N ARG A 70 7.59 2.98 -7.89
CA ARG A 70 7.02 4.29 -8.24
C ARG A 70 8.07 5.39 -8.27
N ARG A 71 8.97 5.40 -7.28
CA ARG A 71 10.08 6.37 -7.24
C ARG A 71 11.02 6.21 -8.43
N ALA A 72 11.29 4.98 -8.86
CA ALA A 72 12.13 4.71 -10.03
C ALA A 72 11.47 5.24 -11.32
N LEU A 73 10.16 5.03 -11.48
CA LEU A 73 9.39 5.54 -12.62
C LEU A 73 9.36 7.08 -12.67
N GLU A 74 9.15 7.75 -11.54
CA GLU A 74 9.21 9.22 -11.44
C GLU A 74 10.60 9.79 -11.75
N THR A 75 11.65 9.04 -11.43
CA THR A 75 13.04 9.48 -11.70
C THR A 75 13.42 9.23 -13.16
N GLY A 76 12.95 8.13 -13.75
CA GLY A 76 13.11 7.83 -15.17
C GLY A 76 12.36 8.83 -16.07
N ALA A 77 11.14 9.21 -15.69
CA ALA A 77 10.33 10.18 -16.44
C ALA A 77 10.93 11.60 -16.49
N ARG A 78 11.80 11.98 -15.54
CA ARG A 78 12.49 13.28 -15.56
C ARG A 78 13.72 13.32 -16.48
N ARG A 79 14.13 12.17 -17.04
CA ARG A 79 15.35 12.03 -17.85
C ARG A 79 15.08 11.75 -19.34
N GLY A 80 13.81 11.63 -19.75
CA GLY A 80 13.38 11.52 -21.14
C GLY A 80 12.68 12.79 -21.59
#